data_AF-A0A5K1HLT1-F1
#
_entry.id   AF-A0A5K1HLT1-F1
#
_cell.length_a   1.000
_cell.length_b   1.000
_cell.length_c   1.000
_cell.angle_alpha   90.00
_cell.angle_beta   90.00
_cell.angle_gamma   90.00
#
_symmetry.space_group_name_H-M   'P 1'
#
loop_
_entity.id
_entity.type
_entity.pdbx_description
1 polymer ?
#
loop_
_entity_poly.entity_id
_entity_poly.type
_entity_poly.pdbx_seq_one_letter_code
_entity_poly.pdbx_strand_id
1 'polypeptide(L)' 'QAEVGRTPVRIKKVKMSALTPSEKVSCINEIRLLARLTHPNIITYKEAFFEGEHLCLSLNSRRAAISC' A
#
# COMPACT_ATOMS: atom_id res chain seq x y z
N GLN A 1 13.18 -16.87 -23.14
CA GLN A 1 13.39 -16.83 -21.67
C GLN A 1 13.15 -15.40 -21.23
N ALA A 2 12.00 -15.12 -20.61
CA ALA A 2 11.71 -13.78 -20.10
C ALA A 2 11.89 -13.83 -18.58
N GLU A 3 13.02 -13.33 -18.10
CA GLU A 3 13.16 -13.02 -16.68
C GLU A 3 12.18 -11.90 -16.35
N VAL A 4 11.08 -12.25 -15.70
CA VAL A 4 10.16 -11.28 -15.11
C VAL A 4 10.95 -10.54 -14.02
N GLY A 5 11.49 -9.38 -14.40
CA GLY A 5 12.29 -8.53 -13.52
C GLY A 5 11.53 -8.27 -12.22
N ARG A 6 12.09 -8.71 -11.09
CA ARG A 6 11.51 -8.46 -9.77
C ARG A 6 11.60 -6.97 -9.46
N THR A 7 10.56 -6.22 -9.81
CA THR A 7 10.41 -4.84 -9.36
C THR A 7 10.28 -4.84 -7.83
N PRO A 8 11.14 -4.12 -7.10
CA PRO A 8 11.06 -4.08 -5.65
C PRO A 8 9.74 -3.44 -5.21
N VAL A 9 9.03 -4.14 -4.33
CA VAL A 9 7.80 -3.66 -3.69
C VAL A 9 8.09 -3.24 -2.26
N ARG A 10 7.42 -2.19 -1.80
CA ARG A 10 7.42 -1.78 -0.40
C ARG A 10 6.12 -2.23 0.23
N ILE A 11 6.20 -2.85 1.39
CA ILE A 11 5.03 -3.27 2.16
C ILE A 11 4.92 -2.42 3.41
N LYS A 12 3.80 -1.71 3.57
CA LYS A 12 3.43 -1.04 4.82
C LYS A 12 2.50 -1.96 5.59
N LYS A 13 2.88 -2.34 6.81
CA LYS A 13 2.05 -3.17 7.70
C LYS A 13 1.36 -2.29 8.72
N VAL A 14 0.05 -2.43 8.86
CA VAL A 14 -0.77 -1.66 9.79
C VAL A 14 -1.51 -2.63 10.70
N LYS A 15 -1.31 -2.53 12.03
CA LYS A 15 -2.02 -3.38 12.99
C LYS A 15 -3.45 -2.87 13.18
N MET A 16 -4.43 -3.54 12.59
CA MET A 16 -5.82 -3.06 12.57
C MET A 16 -6.48 -3.14 13.94
N SER A 17 -6.04 -4.06 14.81
CA SER A 17 -6.53 -4.16 16.19
C SER A 17 -6.11 -2.97 17.07
N ALA A 18 -5.07 -2.23 16.70
CA ALA A 18 -4.60 -1.06 17.45
C ALA A 18 -5.30 0.26 17.07
N LEU A 19 -6.10 0.25 15.99
CA LEU A 19 -6.76 1.45 15.48
C LEU A 19 -8.15 1.66 16.08
N THR A 20 -8.49 2.92 16.34
CA THR A 20 -9.86 3.34 16.64
C THR A 20 -10.78 3.18 15.42
N PRO A 21 -12.12 3.16 15.59
CA PRO A 21 -13.05 3.08 14.47
C PRO A 21 -12.84 4.19 13.41
N SER A 22 -12.50 5.41 13.86
CA SER A 22 -12.21 6.54 12.97
C SER A 22 -10.95 6.31 12.14
N GLU A 23 -9.87 5.85 12.77
CA GLU A 23 -8.60 5.57 12.08
C GLU A 23 -8.73 4.41 11.09
N LYS A 24 -9.56 3.40 11.38
CA LYS A 24 -9.86 2.32 10.43
C LYS A 24 -10.50 2.86 9.16
N VAL A 25 -11.50 3.75 9.29
CA VAL A 25 -12.15 4.38 8.14
C VAL A 25 -11.15 5.23 7.35
N SER A 26 -10.32 6.01 8.04
CA SER A 26 -9.27 6.82 7.41
C SER A 26 -8.27 5.95 6.64
N CYS A 27 -7.80 4.87 7.24
CA CYS A 27 -6.89 3.92 6.61
C CYS A 27 -7.52 3.30 5.35
N ILE A 28 -8.76 2.83 5.42
CA ILE A 28 -9.46 2.28 4.24
C ILE A 28 -9.62 3.35 3.14
N ASN A 29 -9.89 4.60 3.49
CA ASN A 29 -10.02 5.68 2.52
C ASN A 29 -8.69 5.99 1.82
N GLU A 30 -7.57 5.98 2.55
CA GLU A 30 -6.23 6.15 1.97
C GLU A 30 -5.94 5.05 0.94
N ILE A 31 -6.21 3.78 1.29
CA ILE A 31 -6.03 2.64 0.38
C ILE A 31 -6.89 2.78 -0.87
N ARG A 32 -8.17 3.14 -0.69
CA ARG A 32 -9.10 3.36 -1.82
C ARG A 32 -8.66 4.49 -2.72
N LEU A 33 -8.13 5.57 -2.16
CA LEU A 33 -7.59 6.68 -2.93
C LEU A 33 -6.36 6.22 -3.71
N LEU A 34 -5.39 5.56 -3.05
CA LEU A 34 -4.18 5.04 -3.68
C LEU A 34 -4.49 4.05 -4.81
N ALA A 35 -5.49 3.18 -4.63
CA ALA A 35 -5.94 2.24 -5.67
C ALA A 35 -6.51 2.93 -6.93
N ARG A 36 -6.96 4.18 -6.81
CA ARG A 36 -7.51 4.98 -7.91
C ARG A 36 -6.48 5.91 -8.56
N LEU A 37 -5.34 6.14 -7.91
CA LEU A 37 -4.29 7.02 -8.40
C LEU A 37 -3.32 6.26 -9.30
N THR A 38 -3.23 6.67 -10.55
CA THR A 38 -2.21 6.19 -11.49
C THR A 38 -1.50 7.37 -12.12
N HIS A 39 -0.26 7.62 -11.70
CA HIS A 39 0.54 8.72 -12.23
C HIS A 39 2.02 8.33 -12.20
N PRO A 40 2.84 8.69 -13.22
CA PRO A 40 4.25 8.30 -13.28
C PRO A 40 5.09 8.73 -12.07
N ASN A 41 4.72 9.83 -11.41
CA ASN A 41 5.40 10.39 -10.24
C ASN A 41 4.76 10.04 -8.88
N ILE A 42 3.69 9.25 -8.86
CA ILE A 42 3.03 8.82 -7.62
C ILE A 42 3.29 7.32 -7.43
N ILE A 43 3.53 6.90 -6.19
CA ILE A 43 3.70 5.48 -5.89
C ILE A 43 2.44 4.71 -6.29
N THR A 44 2.60 3.66 -7.09
CA THR A 44 1.45 2.92 -7.62
C THR A 44 1.05 1.84 -6.63
N TYR A 45 -0.22 1.83 -6.25
CA TYR A 45 -0.82 0.74 -5.51
C TYR A 45 -0.70 -0.57 -6.31
N LYS A 46 -0.24 -1.64 -5.66
CA LYS A 46 -0.20 -2.98 -6.27
C LYS A 46 -1.34 -3.84 -5.73
N GLU A 47 -1.36 -4.04 -4.42
CA GLU A 47 -2.33 -4.91 -3.75
C GLU A 47 -2.37 -4.59 -2.24
N ALA A 48 -3.46 -4.98 -1.58
CA ALA A 48 -3.58 -4.96 -0.14
C ALA A 48 -4.20 -6.28 0.31
N PHE A 49 -3.66 -6.85 1.38
CA PHE A 49 -4.08 -8.13 1.92
C PHE A 49 -3.94 -8.14 3.44
N PHE A 50 -4.68 -9.04 4.09
CA PHE A 50 -4.57 -9.23 5.53
C PHE A 50 -3.55 -10.34 5.84
N GLU A 51 -2.69 -10.09 6.82
CA GLU A 51 -1.76 -11.05 7.41
C GLU A 51 -1.99 -11.08 8.92
N GLY A 52 -2.79 -12.05 9.37
CA GLY A 52 -3.30 -12.09 10.75
C GLY A 52 -4.11 -10.83 11.07
N GLU A 53 -3.71 -10.11 12.12
CA GLU A 53 -4.35 -8.84 12.51
C GLU A 53 -3.82 -7.60 11.77
N HIS A 54 -2.90 -7.79 10.83
CA HIS A 54 -2.26 -6.69 10.11
C HIS A 54 -2.85 -6.55 8.71
N LEU A 55 -3.15 -5.31 8.32
CA LEU A 55 -3.40 -4.95 6.94
C LEU A 55 -2.06 -4.60 6.29
N CYS A 56 -1.69 -5.36 5.28
CA CYS A 56 -0.46 -5.20 4.52
C CYS A 56 -0.76 -4.53 3.18
N LEU A 57 -0.09 -3.42 2.93
CA LEU A 57 -0.21 -2.60 1.72
C LEU A 57 1.05 -2.74 0.89
N SER A 58 0.93 -3.35 -0.28
CA SER A 58 2.01 -3.57 -1.23
C SER A 58 1.98 -2.47 -2.30
N LEU A 59 3.08 -1.73 -2.41
CA LEU A 59 3.25 -0.59 -3.30
C LEU A 59 4.46 -0.79 -4.20
N ASN A 60 4.36 -0.38 -5.46
CA ASN A 60 5.46 -0.46 -6.41
C ASN A 60 6.46 0.67 -6.13
N SER A 61 7.73 0.34 -5.84
CA SER A 61 8.73 1.35 -5.51
C SER A 61 9.13 2.15 -6.76
N ARG A 62 8.57 3.36 -6.95
CA ARG A 62 9.11 4.41 -7.83
C ARG A 62 9.85 5.45 -6.97
N ARG A 63 10.83 6.17 -7.53
CA ARG A 63 11.78 7.05 -6.79
C ARG A 63 11.16 8.14 -5.90
N ALA A 64 9.84 8.35 -5.91
CA ALA A 64 9.14 9.25 -5.00
C ALA A 64 8.62 8.48 -3.78
N ALA A 65 9.31 8.61 -2.65
CA ALA A 65 8.81 8.11 -1.37
C ALA A 65 7.67 9.03 -0.90
N ILE A 66 6.45 8.51 -0.81
CA ILE A 66 5.42 9.13 0.02
C ILE A 66 5.83 8.85 1.46
N SER A 67 6.53 9.82 2.05
CA SER A 67 6.78 9.86 3.49
C SER A 67 5.44 10.06 4.18
N CYS A 68 4.95 9.01 4.82
CA CYS A 68 3.98 9.10 5.90
C CYS A 68 4.55 8.31 7.07
#